data_AF-A0A2M8G7Q2-F1
#
_entry.id   AF-A0A2M8G7Q2-F1
#
_cell.length_a   1.000
_cell.length_b   1.000
_cell.length_c   1.000
_cell.angle_alpha   90.00
_cell.angle_beta   90.00
_cell.angle_gamma   90.00
#
_symmetry.space_group_name_H-M   'P 1'
#
loop_
_entity.id
_entity.type
_entity.pdbx_description
1 polymer ?
#
loop_
_entity_poly.entity_id
_entity_poly.type
_entity_poly.pdbx_seq_one_letter_code
_entity_poly.pdbx_strand_id
1 'polypeptide(L)'
;MTKKVLRLLHVNSQQGFTLIELLVVISIIGILSSIVLIAINPSNLLKKARDSKRKSDLQTISEAISHYQLTHDQIPEGGYSTYTPTGGTGTVTVGFSNQPNFLQNLVDDDLFTKNPTDPINSSSLNYKYTGYINAYIPAPGWQMCGGYWVTTCNGFMIYTFLENGNDPDGFIYNFPAGHPCVAYNGQRAVGPGGTVMYLVKQGTVAY
;
A
#
# COMPACT_ATOMS: atom_id res chain seq x y z
N MET A 1 19.93 -40.44 -76.75
CA MET A 1 18.98 -40.12 -75.65
C MET A 1 19.62 -40.70 -74.38
N THR A 2 19.98 -40.01 -73.31
CA THR A 2 19.28 -38.97 -72.54
C THR A 2 20.23 -38.20 -71.61
N LYS A 3 20.14 -36.87 -71.69
CA LYS A 3 20.28 -35.82 -70.66
C LYS A 3 21.32 -36.00 -69.53
N LYS A 4 22.46 -35.30 -69.71
CA LYS A 4 23.40 -34.88 -68.66
C LYS A 4 22.65 -33.93 -67.70
N VAL A 5 22.41 -34.36 -66.47
CA VAL A 5 21.73 -33.57 -65.44
C VAL A 5 22.69 -32.47 -64.97
N LEU A 6 22.43 -31.23 -65.36
CA LEU A 6 23.12 -30.04 -64.85
C LEU A 6 22.51 -29.70 -63.48
N ARG A 7 23.24 -29.97 -62.38
CA ARG A 7 22.90 -29.43 -61.05
C ARG A 7 23.29 -27.96 -61.02
N LEU A 8 22.30 -27.06 -61.08
CA LEU A 8 22.48 -25.64 -60.78
C LEU A 8 22.63 -25.51 -59.26
N LEU A 9 23.86 -25.31 -58.77
CA LEU A 9 24.10 -24.91 -57.39
C LEU A 9 23.63 -23.47 -57.21
N HIS A 10 22.53 -23.30 -56.50
CA HIS A 10 22.03 -22.00 -56.08
C HIS A 10 22.95 -21.48 -54.97
N VAL A 11 23.89 -20.59 -55.32
CA VAL A 11 24.75 -19.92 -54.35
C VAL A 11 23.89 -18.91 -53.60
N ASN A 12 23.45 -19.30 -52.41
CA ASN A 12 22.72 -18.39 -51.51
C ASN A 12 23.74 -17.42 -50.91
N SER A 13 23.80 -16.18 -51.40
CA SER A 13 24.67 -15.14 -50.85
C SER A 13 24.14 -14.72 -49.48
N GLN A 14 24.63 -15.34 -48.41
CA GLN A 14 24.43 -14.81 -47.08
C GLN A 14 25.22 -13.50 -46.96
N GLN A 15 24.51 -12.39 -47.14
CA GLN A 15 25.05 -11.06 -46.88
C GLN A 15 25.21 -10.91 -45.37
N GLY A 16 26.46 -10.90 -44.90
CA GLY A 16 26.79 -10.59 -43.52
C GLY A 16 26.73 -9.08 -43.29
N PHE A 17 26.31 -8.67 -42.09
CA PHE A 17 26.39 -7.27 -41.67
C PHE A 17 27.84 -6.82 -41.62
N THR A 18 28.09 -5.59 -42.08
CA THR A 18 29.39 -4.95 -41.95
C THR A 18 29.62 -4.51 -40.50
N LEU A 19 30.88 -4.45 -40.08
CA LEU A 19 31.24 -4.00 -38.74
C LEU A 19 30.79 -2.55 -38.49
N ILE A 20 30.82 -1.71 -39.53
CA ILE A 20 30.36 -0.32 -39.45
C ILE A 20 28.85 -0.22 -39.26
N GLU A 21 28.06 -1.08 -39.92
CA GLU A 21 26.60 -1.11 -39.73
C GLU A 21 26.25 -1.46 -38.28
N LEU A 22 26.90 -2.47 -37.70
CA LEU A 22 26.65 -2.83 -36.31
C LEU A 22 27.08 -1.72 -35.34
N LEU A 23 28.19 -1.03 -35.63
CA LEU A 23 28.70 0.06 -34.80
C LEU A 23 27.76 1.26 -34.80
N VAL A 24 27.21 1.64 -35.95
CA VAL A 24 26.24 2.74 -36.04
C VAL A 24 24.95 2.38 -35.29
N VAL A 25 24.48 1.14 -35.39
CA VAL A 25 23.25 0.69 -34.73
C VAL A 25 23.37 0.76 -33.20
N ILE A 26 24.43 0.20 -32.61
CA ILE A 26 24.60 0.27 -31.14
C ILE A 26 24.80 1.71 -30.66
N SER A 27 25.40 2.57 -31.49
CA SER A 27 25.56 4.00 -31.19
C SER A 27 24.20 4.72 -31.13
N ILE A 28 23.34 4.46 -32.11
CA ILE A 28 21.98 5.03 -32.15
C ILE A 28 21.13 4.49 -30.99
N ILE A 29 21.18 3.18 -30.72
CA ILE A 29 20.46 2.56 -29.59
C ILE A 29 20.92 3.18 -28.26
N GLY A 30 22.22 3.41 -28.09
CA GLY A 30 22.77 4.05 -26.89
C GLY A 30 22.21 5.46 -26.66
N ILE A 31 22.21 6.29 -27.71
CA ILE A 31 21.67 7.66 -27.65
C ILE A 31 20.18 7.65 -27.31
N LEU A 32 19.37 6.86 -28.04
CA LEU A 32 17.93 6.79 -27.82
C LEU A 32 17.59 6.26 -26.41
N SER A 33 18.30 5.25 -25.94
CA SER A 33 18.09 4.67 -24.61
C SER A 33 18.37 5.68 -23.50
N SER A 34 19.39 6.53 -23.65
CA SER A 34 19.72 7.58 -22.67
C SER A 34 18.59 8.60 -22.50
N ILE A 35 17.97 9.02 -23.61
CA ILE A 35 16.88 10.01 -23.62
C ILE A 35 15.62 9.42 -22.98
N VAL A 36 15.30 8.17 -23.29
CA VAL A 36 14.13 7.47 -22.75
C VAL A 36 14.21 7.36 -21.23
N LEU A 37 15.37 7.01 -20.67
CA LEU A 37 15.53 6.86 -19.22
C LEU A 37 15.30 8.16 -18.45
N ILE A 38 15.75 9.29 -19.00
CA ILE A 38 15.51 10.62 -18.40
C ILE A 38 14.03 10.98 -18.50
N ALA A 39 13.37 10.63 -19.62
CA ALA A 39 11.96 10.96 -19.84
C ALA A 39 11.01 10.18 -18.89
N ILE A 40 11.26 8.89 -18.65
CA ILE A 40 10.30 8.02 -17.94
C ILE A 40 10.39 8.06 -16.41
N ASN A 41 11.38 8.75 -15.82
CA ASN A 41 11.55 8.88 -14.36
C ASN A 41 11.24 7.56 -13.60
N PRO A 42 12.07 6.51 -13.77
CA PRO A 42 11.75 5.14 -13.32
C PRO A 42 11.45 5.07 -11.82
N SER A 43 12.03 5.95 -11.00
CA SER A 43 11.75 6.08 -9.58
C SER A 43 10.26 6.34 -9.29
N ASN A 44 9.60 7.22 -10.04
CA ASN A 44 8.19 7.56 -9.86
C ASN A 44 7.27 6.42 -10.29
N LEU A 45 7.62 5.70 -11.36
CA LEU A 45 6.88 4.52 -11.80
C LEU A 45 6.91 3.42 -10.74
N LEU A 46 8.08 3.17 -10.15
CA LEU A 46 8.22 2.18 -9.08
C LEU A 46 7.45 2.59 -7.81
N LYS A 47 7.44 3.89 -7.45
CA LYS A 47 6.61 4.41 -6.35
C LYS A 47 5.13 4.13 -6.59
N LYS A 48 4.63 4.46 -7.79
CA LYS A 48 3.22 4.24 -8.16
C LYS A 48 2.84 2.76 -8.13
N ALA A 49 3.72 1.88 -8.61
CA ALA A 49 3.50 0.43 -8.56
C ALA A 49 3.40 -0.08 -7.12
N ARG A 50 4.29 0.38 -6.22
CA ARG A 50 4.23 0.03 -4.79
C ARG A 50 3.00 0.60 -4.10
N ASP A 51 2.64 1.85 -4.37
CA ASP A 51 1.42 2.47 -3.84
C ASP A 51 0.17 1.70 -4.29
N SER A 52 0.11 1.27 -5.55
CA SER A 52 -0.99 0.41 -6.03
C SER A 52 -1.05 -0.93 -5.28
N LYS A 53 0.11 -1.55 -5.02
CA LYS A 53 0.19 -2.78 -4.23
C LYS A 53 -0.29 -2.54 -2.79
N ARG A 54 0.17 -1.47 -2.13
CA ARG A 54 -0.27 -1.10 -0.78
C ARG A 54 -1.78 -0.94 -0.66
N LYS A 55 -2.40 -0.27 -1.64
CA LYS A 55 -3.85 -0.08 -1.68
C LYS A 55 -4.58 -1.42 -1.77
N SER A 56 -4.15 -2.29 -2.68
CA SER A 56 -4.71 -3.63 -2.84
C SER A 56 -4.54 -4.47 -1.57
N ASP A 57 -3.34 -4.48 -0.99
CA ASP A 57 -3.05 -5.27 0.22
C ASP A 57 -3.92 -4.79 1.40
N LEU A 58 -4.11 -3.48 1.57
CA LEU A 58 -4.99 -2.94 2.61
C LEU A 58 -6.47 -3.25 2.39
N GLN A 59 -6.95 -3.29 1.15
CA GLN A 59 -8.31 -3.72 0.84
C GLN A 59 -8.52 -5.19 1.24
N THR A 60 -7.59 -6.07 0.87
CA THR A 60 -7.65 -7.50 1.24
C THR A 60 -7.60 -7.68 2.76
N ILE A 61 -6.75 -6.95 3.48
CA ILE A 61 -6.72 -7.02 4.95
C ILE A 61 -8.04 -6.51 5.54
N SER A 62 -8.60 -5.42 5.01
CA SER A 62 -9.89 -4.91 5.47
C SER A 62 -11.02 -5.93 5.30
N GLU A 63 -11.07 -6.65 4.17
CA GLU A 63 -12.04 -7.71 3.93
C GLU A 63 -11.88 -8.88 4.91
N ALA A 64 -10.63 -9.29 5.18
CA ALA A 64 -10.36 -10.33 6.17
C ALA A 64 -10.75 -9.90 7.60
N ILE A 65 -10.51 -8.64 7.98
CA ILE A 65 -10.98 -8.11 9.26
C ILE A 65 -12.51 -8.16 9.33
N SER A 66 -13.21 -7.79 8.26
CA SER A 66 -14.67 -7.88 8.21
C SER A 66 -15.16 -9.33 8.33
N HIS A 67 -14.50 -10.29 7.69
CA HIS A 67 -14.82 -11.71 7.84
C HIS A 67 -14.61 -12.21 9.28
N TYR A 68 -13.49 -11.82 9.90
CA TYR A 68 -13.20 -12.14 11.29
C TYR A 68 -14.29 -11.60 12.23
N GLN A 69 -14.71 -10.34 12.03
CA GLN A 69 -15.79 -9.72 12.80
C GLN A 69 -17.11 -10.48 12.69
N LEU A 70 -17.45 -10.97 11.49
CA LEU A 70 -18.68 -11.76 11.29
C LEU A 70 -18.65 -13.13 11.97
N THR A 71 -17.46 -13.67 12.21
CA THR A 71 -17.27 -15.01 12.80
C THR A 71 -17.14 -14.96 14.32
N HIS A 72 -16.48 -13.91 14.82
CA HIS A 72 -16.08 -13.79 16.22
C HIS A 72 -16.85 -12.72 17.01
N ASP A 73 -17.70 -11.92 16.36
CA ASP A 73 -18.36 -10.74 16.93
C ASP A 73 -17.37 -9.76 17.60
N GLN A 74 -16.12 -9.78 17.17
CA GLN A 74 -14.99 -9.04 17.75
C GLN A 74 -14.06 -8.53 16.65
N ILE A 75 -13.32 -7.47 16.95
CA ILE A 75 -12.21 -7.03 16.09
C ILE A 75 -10.95 -7.84 16.40
N PRO A 76 -10.06 -8.07 15.43
CA PRO A 76 -8.81 -8.76 15.70
C PRO A 76 -7.88 -7.89 16.56
N GLU A 77 -6.97 -8.54 17.28
CA GLU A 77 -5.91 -7.85 18.00
C GLU A 77 -4.81 -7.41 17.04
N GLY A 78 -4.26 -6.21 17.26
CA GLY A 78 -3.22 -5.66 16.40
C GLY A 78 -1.86 -6.37 16.52
N GLY A 79 -1.62 -7.03 17.65
CA GLY A 79 -0.44 -7.87 17.87
C GLY A 79 0.87 -7.14 18.17
N TYR A 80 0.83 -5.82 18.42
CA TYR A 80 1.99 -5.07 18.92
C TYR A 80 1.80 -4.58 20.36
N SER A 81 0.72 -3.84 20.63
CA SER A 81 0.44 -3.35 21.98
C SER A 81 -1.07 -3.22 22.19
N THR A 82 -1.51 -3.51 23.41
CA THR A 82 -2.89 -3.35 23.84
C THR A 82 -2.88 -2.58 25.15
N TYR A 83 -3.61 -1.47 25.20
CA TYR A 83 -3.59 -0.55 26.33
C TYR A 83 -4.94 0.12 26.53
N THR A 84 -5.18 0.60 27.75
CA THR A 84 -6.32 1.48 28.06
C THR A 84 -5.88 2.94 27.87
N PRO A 85 -6.65 3.78 27.16
CA PRO A 85 -6.32 5.19 26.97
C PRO A 85 -6.12 5.91 28.32
N THR A 86 -5.10 6.76 28.43
CA THR A 86 -4.84 7.53 29.66
C THR A 86 -6.02 8.46 29.97
N GLY A 87 -6.57 8.35 31.19
CA GLY A 87 -7.78 9.07 31.61
C GLY A 87 -9.07 8.54 30.97
N GLY A 88 -8.96 7.53 30.11
CA GLY A 88 -10.04 6.91 29.38
C GLY A 88 -10.53 5.60 29.98
N THR A 89 -11.41 4.94 29.25
CA THR A 89 -11.87 3.57 29.53
C THR A 89 -11.76 2.72 28.26
N GLY A 90 -12.00 1.41 28.40
CA GLY A 90 -11.95 0.46 27.29
C GLY A 90 -10.52 0.09 26.87
N THR A 91 -10.40 -0.40 25.64
CA THR A 91 -9.18 -1.01 25.14
C THR A 91 -8.86 -0.52 23.73
N VAL A 92 -7.60 -0.16 23.53
CA VAL A 92 -7.03 0.14 22.21
C VAL A 92 -5.96 -0.90 21.94
N THR A 93 -6.03 -1.52 20.77
CA THR A 93 -5.00 -2.46 20.28
C THR A 93 -4.35 -1.88 19.05
N VAL A 94 -3.03 -1.99 18.93
CA VAL A 94 -2.25 -1.47 17.81
C VAL A 94 -1.40 -2.58 17.19
N GLY A 95 -1.17 -2.46 15.89
CA GLY A 95 -0.43 -3.42 15.10
C GLY A 95 0.34 -2.77 13.97
N PHE A 96 1.51 -3.33 13.65
CA PHE A 96 2.32 -2.90 12.51
C PHE A 96 2.79 -4.11 11.72
N SER A 97 2.65 -4.09 10.39
CA SER A 97 3.02 -5.23 9.51
C SER A 97 4.50 -5.64 9.52
N ASN A 98 5.38 -4.84 10.11
CA ASN A 98 6.78 -5.20 10.33
C ASN A 98 7.00 -5.97 11.65
N GLN A 99 5.96 -6.20 12.44
CA GLN A 99 6.00 -6.99 13.67
C GLN A 99 5.59 -8.44 13.39
N PRO A 100 6.14 -9.43 14.11
CA PRO A 100 5.89 -10.85 13.85
C PRO A 100 4.42 -11.24 14.05
N ASN A 101 3.74 -10.63 15.01
CA ASN A 101 2.38 -11.00 15.41
C ASN A 101 1.31 -10.05 14.84
N PHE A 102 1.66 -9.24 13.84
CA PHE A 102 0.71 -8.30 13.23
C PHE A 102 -0.56 -9.05 12.82
N LEU A 103 -1.72 -8.69 13.38
CA LEU A 103 -3.02 -9.31 13.06
C LEU A 103 -2.99 -10.85 13.03
N GLN A 104 -2.32 -11.47 14.01
CA GLN A 104 -2.13 -12.92 14.05
C GLN A 104 -3.45 -13.69 14.06
N ASN A 105 -4.51 -13.15 14.69
CA ASN A 105 -5.83 -13.78 14.70
C ASN A 105 -6.39 -14.06 13.29
N LEU A 106 -6.05 -13.22 12.30
CA LEU A 106 -6.49 -13.44 10.91
C LEU A 106 -5.75 -14.62 10.26
N VAL A 107 -4.51 -14.87 10.68
CA VAL A 107 -3.73 -16.02 10.21
C VAL A 107 -4.21 -17.30 10.89
N ASP A 108 -4.52 -17.22 12.18
CA ASP A 108 -5.02 -18.36 12.97
C ASP A 108 -6.40 -18.86 12.45
N ASP A 109 -7.20 -17.96 11.87
CA ASP A 109 -8.48 -18.26 11.22
C ASP A 109 -8.35 -18.71 9.74
N ASP A 110 -7.14 -18.99 9.26
CA ASP A 110 -6.86 -19.33 7.86
C ASP A 110 -7.29 -18.27 6.82
N LEU A 111 -7.54 -17.02 7.24
CA LEU A 111 -7.85 -15.90 6.32
C LEU A 111 -6.62 -15.42 5.56
N PHE A 112 -5.43 -15.69 6.11
CA PHE A 112 -4.15 -15.48 5.46
C PHE A 112 -3.17 -16.61 5.78
N THR A 113 -2.45 -17.12 4.77
CA THR A 113 -1.28 -17.97 5.02
C THR A 113 -0.14 -17.20 5.70
N LYS A 114 -0.04 -15.90 5.40
CA LYS A 114 0.87 -14.94 6.02
C LYS A 114 0.35 -13.54 5.75
N ASN A 115 0.38 -12.66 6.75
CA ASN A 115 -0.08 -11.30 6.56
C ASN A 115 0.77 -10.53 5.55
N PRO A 116 0.14 -9.70 4.68
CA PRO A 116 0.86 -8.88 3.73
C PRO A 116 1.86 -7.95 4.43
N THR A 117 3.03 -7.81 3.82
CA THR A 117 4.08 -6.90 4.29
C THR A 117 4.32 -5.83 3.23
N ASP A 118 4.52 -4.58 3.68
CA ASP A 118 4.84 -3.46 2.78
C ASP A 118 6.06 -3.80 1.88
N PRO A 119 6.04 -3.45 0.58
CA PRO A 119 7.13 -3.79 -0.34
C PRO A 119 8.52 -3.24 0.03
N ILE A 120 8.59 -2.14 0.78
CA ILE A 120 9.85 -1.58 1.28
C ILE A 120 10.11 -2.06 2.72
N ASN A 121 9.02 -2.34 3.46
CA ASN A 121 9.03 -2.75 4.86
C ASN A 121 9.85 -1.79 5.74
N SER A 122 9.65 -0.49 5.53
CA SER A 122 10.25 0.55 6.39
C SER A 122 9.36 0.81 7.61
N SER A 123 9.95 1.35 8.68
CA SER A 123 9.20 1.75 9.88
C SER A 123 8.14 2.83 9.63
N SER A 124 8.25 3.58 8.53
CA SER A 124 7.35 4.69 8.19
C SER A 124 6.24 4.31 7.21
N LEU A 125 6.49 3.37 6.30
CA LEU A 125 5.57 2.97 5.21
C LEU A 125 4.90 1.60 5.45
N ASN A 126 5.06 1.01 6.64
CA ASN A 126 4.39 -0.23 7.01
C ASN A 126 2.86 -0.06 7.07
N TYR A 127 2.12 -1.16 6.89
CA TYR A 127 0.69 -1.20 7.22
C TYR A 127 0.51 -1.08 8.73
N LYS A 128 -0.45 -0.26 9.13
CA LYS A 128 -0.75 0.07 10.51
C LYS A 128 -2.21 -0.25 10.79
N TYR A 129 -2.44 -0.91 11.91
CA TYR A 129 -3.77 -1.25 12.40
C TYR A 129 -3.95 -0.67 13.80
N THR A 130 -5.13 -0.10 14.05
CA THR A 130 -5.56 0.26 15.41
C THR A 130 -7.01 -0.16 15.61
N GLY A 131 -7.27 -0.98 16.61
CA GLY A 131 -8.61 -1.40 17.05
C GLY A 131 -9.03 -0.67 18.33
N TYR A 132 -10.33 -0.40 18.46
CA TYR A 132 -10.96 0.27 19.59
C TYR A 132 -12.15 -0.56 20.10
N ILE A 133 -12.12 -0.90 21.39
CA ILE A 133 -13.14 -1.71 22.06
C ILE A 133 -13.62 -0.92 23.29
N ASN A 134 -14.84 -0.40 23.21
CA ASN A 134 -15.47 0.46 24.22
C ASN A 134 -14.53 1.59 24.69
N ALA A 135 -13.68 2.08 23.80
CA ALA A 135 -12.59 2.97 24.16
C ALA A 135 -13.14 4.39 24.35
N TYR A 136 -13.20 4.87 25.59
CA TYR A 136 -13.40 6.28 25.89
C TYR A 136 -12.04 6.96 25.95
N ILE A 137 -11.85 8.05 25.22
CA ILE A 137 -10.59 8.80 25.22
C ILE A 137 -10.92 10.26 25.60
N PRO A 138 -10.60 10.72 26.82
CA PRO A 138 -10.77 12.13 27.16
C PRO A 138 -9.79 12.98 26.34
N ALA A 139 -10.29 14.04 25.71
CA ALA A 139 -9.45 14.98 24.97
C ALA A 139 -8.38 15.60 25.90
N PRO A 140 -7.12 15.79 25.44
CA PRO A 140 -6.78 16.42 24.16
C PRO A 140 -5.96 15.55 23.19
N GLY A 141 -6.27 14.25 23.08
CA GLY A 141 -5.55 13.30 22.22
C GLY A 141 -5.94 13.32 20.74
N TRP A 142 -4.93 13.36 19.86
CA TRP A 142 -5.03 13.35 18.39
C TRP A 142 -5.31 11.95 17.80
N GLN A 143 -6.48 11.34 18.03
CA GLN A 143 -6.68 9.94 17.61
C GLN A 143 -7.99 9.70 16.83
N MET A 144 -7.85 8.98 15.71
CA MET A 144 -8.91 8.63 14.77
C MET A 144 -9.52 7.28 15.17
N CYS A 145 -10.83 7.24 15.42
CA CYS A 145 -11.55 6.01 15.73
C CYS A 145 -12.40 5.59 14.55
N GLY A 146 -11.98 4.57 13.80
CA GLY A 146 -12.79 4.16 12.65
C GLY A 146 -13.06 5.31 11.68
N GLY A 147 -12.15 6.30 11.58
CA GLY A 147 -12.18 7.40 10.60
C GLY A 147 -13.07 8.55 11.01
N TYR A 148 -13.72 8.40 12.16
CA TYR A 148 -14.55 9.38 12.81
C TYR A 148 -13.91 9.80 14.14
N TRP A 149 -14.21 11.03 14.54
CA TRP A 149 -13.70 11.62 15.77
C TRP A 149 -14.82 11.61 16.80
N VAL A 150 -14.73 10.72 17.80
CA VAL A 150 -15.79 10.46 18.77
C VAL A 150 -15.22 10.26 20.17
N THR A 151 -16.04 10.49 21.19
CA THR A 151 -15.65 10.35 22.61
C THR A 151 -15.62 8.89 23.07
N THR A 152 -16.46 8.02 22.51
CA THR A 152 -16.46 6.57 22.73
C THR A 152 -16.35 5.85 21.39
N CYS A 153 -15.41 4.91 21.29
CA CYS A 153 -14.99 4.31 20.03
C CYS A 153 -15.17 2.79 20.05
N ASN A 154 -15.93 2.28 19.08
CA ASN A 154 -16.02 0.87 18.74
C ASN A 154 -15.73 0.69 17.25
N GLY A 155 -14.66 0.00 16.90
CA GLY A 155 -14.28 -0.22 15.51
C GLY A 155 -12.77 -0.31 15.34
N PHE A 156 -12.30 -0.30 14.10
CA PHE A 156 -10.88 -0.39 13.80
C PHE A 156 -10.48 0.61 12.72
N MET A 157 -9.19 0.82 12.53
CA MET A 157 -8.61 1.54 11.41
C MET A 157 -7.44 0.77 10.85
N ILE A 158 -7.37 0.68 9.53
CA ILE A 158 -6.20 0.17 8.84
C ILE A 158 -5.75 1.14 7.76
N TYR A 159 -4.46 1.50 7.80
CA TYR A 159 -3.91 2.54 6.95
C TYR A 159 -2.43 2.31 6.66
N THR A 160 -1.93 3.07 5.70
CA THR A 160 -0.50 3.19 5.39
C THR A 160 -0.22 4.60 4.89
N PHE A 161 1.05 4.91 4.63
CA PHE A 161 1.46 6.13 3.95
C PHE A 161 1.87 5.77 2.52
N LEU A 162 1.34 6.52 1.55
CA LEU A 162 1.70 6.41 0.13
C LEU A 162 2.93 7.27 -0.16
N GLU A 163 3.81 6.75 -1.00
CA GLU A 163 5.04 7.45 -1.39
C GLU A 163 4.76 8.68 -2.25
N ASN A 164 3.64 8.67 -2.99
CA ASN A 164 3.15 9.83 -3.70
C ASN A 164 2.30 10.74 -2.77
N GLY A 165 2.90 11.83 -2.28
CA GLY A 165 2.19 12.83 -1.44
C GLY A 165 0.97 13.48 -2.08
N ASN A 166 0.89 13.47 -3.41
CA ASN A 166 -0.22 14.04 -4.18
C ASN A 166 -1.15 12.94 -4.74
N ASP A 167 -1.07 11.72 -4.22
CA ASP A 167 -1.96 10.63 -4.66
C ASP A 167 -3.42 10.98 -4.35
N PRO A 168 -4.35 10.97 -5.32
CA PRO A 168 -5.73 11.45 -5.15
C PRO A 168 -6.53 10.68 -4.09
N ASP A 169 -6.17 9.42 -3.83
CA ASP A 169 -6.86 8.57 -2.85
C ASP A 169 -6.37 8.81 -1.41
N GLY A 170 -5.41 9.73 -1.23
CA GLY A 170 -4.95 10.16 0.08
C GLY A 170 -6.08 10.70 0.96
N PHE A 171 -6.07 10.29 2.23
CA PHE A 171 -7.09 10.65 3.22
C PHE A 171 -7.13 12.16 3.45
N ILE A 172 -8.35 12.69 3.42
CA ILE A 172 -8.67 14.09 3.69
C ILE A 172 -9.44 14.13 5.00
N TYR A 173 -8.99 14.99 5.91
CA TYR A 173 -9.70 15.20 7.16
C TYR A 173 -11.06 15.84 6.92
N ASN A 174 -12.10 15.25 7.50
CA ASN A 174 -13.45 15.80 7.47
C ASN A 174 -14.02 15.89 8.90
N PHE A 175 -14.22 17.10 9.41
CA PHE A 175 -14.65 17.35 10.79
C PHE A 175 -16.01 18.07 10.85
N PRO A 176 -16.91 17.66 11.77
CA PRO A 176 -18.14 18.39 12.02
C PRO A 176 -17.87 19.75 12.69
N ALA A 177 -18.83 20.67 12.55
CA ALA A 177 -18.77 22.00 13.17
C ALA A 177 -18.70 21.90 14.71
N GLY A 178 -17.90 22.76 15.34
CA GLY A 178 -17.69 22.75 16.79
C GLY A 178 -16.61 21.78 17.29
N HIS A 179 -15.99 21.01 16.40
CA HIS A 179 -14.88 20.14 16.75
C HIS A 179 -13.58 20.95 16.98
N PRO A 180 -12.80 20.67 18.04
CA PRO A 180 -11.56 21.42 18.35
C PRO A 180 -10.51 21.35 17.22
N CYS A 181 -10.58 20.34 16.35
CA CYS A 181 -9.67 20.15 15.22
C CYS A 181 -10.20 20.68 13.87
N VAL A 182 -11.27 21.47 13.86
CA VAL A 182 -11.88 22.00 12.62
C VAL A 182 -10.91 22.76 11.72
N ALA A 183 -9.81 23.30 12.27
CA ALA A 183 -8.74 23.96 11.51
C ALA A 183 -8.05 23.03 10.48
N TYR A 184 -8.13 21.71 10.66
CA TYR A 184 -7.57 20.72 9.75
C TYR A 184 -8.57 20.22 8.70
N ASN A 185 -9.82 20.72 8.73
CA ASN A 185 -10.87 20.26 7.84
C ASN A 185 -10.56 20.56 6.37
N GLY A 186 -10.72 19.57 5.49
CA GLY A 186 -10.36 19.65 4.08
C GLY A 186 -8.86 19.56 3.79
N GLN A 187 -8.01 19.46 4.80
CA GLN A 187 -6.57 19.25 4.63
C GLN A 187 -6.24 17.76 4.45
N ARG A 188 -5.15 17.47 3.74
CA ARG A 188 -4.63 16.10 3.58
C ARG A 188 -3.91 15.64 4.85
N ALA A 189 -4.06 14.38 5.19
CA ALA A 189 -3.27 13.74 6.23
C ALA A 189 -1.85 13.44 5.72
N VAL A 190 -0.94 14.40 5.90
CA VAL A 190 0.45 14.30 5.46
C VAL A 190 1.29 13.56 6.51
N GLY A 191 2.06 12.57 6.05
CA GLY A 191 3.01 11.83 6.87
C GLY A 191 4.45 12.34 6.74
N PRO A 192 5.41 11.66 7.38
CA PRO A 192 6.83 11.98 7.25
C PRO A 192 7.29 11.98 5.79
N GLY A 193 8.17 12.92 5.44
CA GLY A 193 8.77 12.98 4.10
C GLY A 193 7.83 13.38 2.97
N GLY A 194 6.69 14.02 3.28
CA GLY A 194 5.71 14.47 2.27
C GLY A 194 4.85 13.33 1.71
N THR A 195 4.75 12.22 2.42
CA THR A 195 3.84 11.11 2.09
C THR A 195 2.39 11.48 2.45
N VAL A 196 1.42 10.76 1.91
CA VAL A 196 0.01 10.96 2.29
C VAL A 196 -0.57 9.68 2.88
N MET A 197 -1.35 9.80 3.94
CA MET A 197 -2.04 8.66 4.53
C MET A 197 -3.08 8.12 3.56
N TYR A 198 -3.13 6.81 3.37
CA TYR A 198 -4.23 6.11 2.72
C TYR A 198 -4.93 5.25 3.77
N LEU A 199 -6.23 5.49 3.93
CA LEU A 199 -7.09 4.83 4.91
C LEU A 199 -8.13 4.01 4.18
N VAL A 200 -8.25 2.72 4.50
CA VAL A 200 -9.36 1.89 4.02
C VAL A 200 -10.51 1.99 5.02
N LYS A 201 -11.70 2.30 4.51
CA LYS A 201 -12.93 2.60 5.28
C LYS A 201 -13.29 1.47 6.24
N GLN A 202 -13.86 1.86 7.37
CA GLN A 202 -13.81 1.15 8.64
C GLN A 202 -15.16 0.56 9.04
N GLY A 203 -15.12 -0.61 9.69
CA GLY A 203 -16.27 -1.20 10.37
C GLY A 203 -16.43 -0.62 11.78
N THR A 204 -17.63 -0.14 12.10
CA THR A 204 -18.08 0.09 13.48
C THR A 204 -18.66 -1.21 13.99
N VAL A 205 -18.28 -1.66 15.20
CA VAL A 205 -18.99 -2.76 15.86
C VAL A 205 -20.29 -2.18 16.41
N ALA A 206 -21.41 -2.54 15.80
CA ALA A 206 -22.73 -2.21 16.35
C ALA A 206 -23.00 -3.16 17.52
N TYR A 207 -23.23 -2.60 18.71
CA TYR A 207 -23.86 -3.29 19.83
C TYR A 207 -25.30 -2.83 19.95
#